data_AF-A0A2T6DMW0-F1
#
_entry.id   AF-A0A2T6DMW0-F1
#
_cell.length_a   1.000
_cell.length_b   1.000
_cell.length_c   1.000
_cell.angle_alpha   90.00
_cell.angle_beta   90.00
_cell.angle_gamma   90.00
#
_symmetry.space_group_name_H-M   'P 1'
#
loop_
_entity.id
_entity.type
_entity.pdbx_description
1 polymer ?
#
loop_
_entity_poly.entity_id
_entity_poly.type
_entity_poly.pdbx_seq_one_letter_code
_entity_poly.pdbx_strand_id
1 'polypeptide(L)'
;MLSSESSAQQVKEGRAGVYVLANDRVGEFLHCSLQSIRHYNREIPIWIIPFDDRLERTQQLASRFGAKIVQDPSLPKLEKLGDALWDNTAYANRMFRKFVAFWGPLETFLYFDVDIAALSDLASLFDVFDRAECDFLSFDNDMNRVYNPGAFREKMVREFGSPGFNAGHFMSRRGLFTFEQIAEFVATGKAVRDGFEDRIDQSFWNYVIDVSRVKQKRLPDVDSAYADKQWGDQDPIAEFDGAFRLGVRGHRDFGKLMPFIHWSGHQQYDRFPNRELFYRFRLMNAGGTESFKYRFSDQWRWRTAPIRRCFGWCAQKTKRVVQRLIGLDFSKPRWAEKRS
;
A
#
# COMPACT_ATOMS: atom_id res chain seq x y z
N MET A 1 -33.62 10.86 -3.02
CA MET A 1 -32.87 9.71 -3.56
C MET A 1 -32.15 10.19 -4.81
N LEU A 2 -30.92 10.69 -4.65
CA LEU A 2 -30.06 10.95 -5.81
C LEU A 2 -29.66 9.57 -6.34
N SER A 3 -29.97 9.31 -7.61
CA SER A 3 -29.49 8.13 -8.34
C SER A 3 -27.97 8.04 -8.16
N SER A 4 -27.50 7.11 -7.32
CA SER A 4 -26.07 6.83 -7.19
C SER A 4 -25.62 6.17 -8.50
N GLU A 5 -24.98 6.94 -9.37
CA GLU A 5 -24.37 6.41 -10.59
C GLU A 5 -23.40 5.29 -10.25
N SER A 6 -23.48 4.18 -10.99
CA SER A 6 -22.63 3.02 -10.71
C SER A 6 -21.15 3.38 -10.84
N SER A 7 -20.32 2.76 -10.02
CA SER A 7 -18.89 2.95 -10.02
C SER A 7 -18.26 2.53 -11.36
N ALA A 8 -18.86 1.59 -12.11
CA ALA A 8 -18.50 1.32 -13.50
C ALA A 8 -18.68 2.54 -14.43
N GLN A 9 -19.76 3.32 -14.25
CA GLN A 9 -19.94 4.58 -14.97
C GLN A 9 -18.93 5.64 -14.49
N GLN A 10 -18.66 5.70 -13.19
CA GLN A 10 -17.63 6.59 -12.64
C GLN A 10 -16.22 6.25 -13.16
N VAL A 11 -15.89 4.96 -13.39
CA VAL A 11 -14.61 4.56 -14.00
C VAL A 11 -14.50 5.11 -15.43
N LYS A 12 -15.57 5.01 -16.22
CA LYS A 12 -15.61 5.55 -17.59
C LYS A 12 -15.47 7.07 -17.63
N GLU A 13 -16.05 7.76 -16.65
CA GLU A 13 -15.97 9.21 -16.52
C GLU A 13 -14.70 9.71 -15.81
N GLY A 14 -13.85 8.78 -15.37
CA GLY A 14 -12.61 9.08 -14.69
C GLY A 14 -12.76 9.55 -13.23
N ARG A 15 -13.94 9.36 -12.64
CA ARG A 15 -14.26 9.69 -11.24
C ARG A 15 -13.95 8.54 -10.28
N ALA A 16 -13.89 7.30 -10.75
CA ALA A 16 -13.45 6.16 -9.95
C ALA A 16 -12.14 5.56 -10.45
N GLY A 17 -11.24 5.14 -9.56
CA GLY A 17 -9.93 4.65 -9.98
C GLY A 17 -9.01 4.19 -8.85
N VAL A 18 -7.72 4.08 -9.15
CA VAL A 18 -6.73 3.48 -8.23
C VAL A 18 -5.78 4.55 -7.69
N TYR A 19 -5.54 4.53 -6.37
CA TYR A 19 -4.41 5.23 -5.76
C TYR A 19 -3.27 4.27 -5.46
N VAL A 20 -2.03 4.71 -5.71
CA VAL A 20 -0.81 3.97 -5.35
C VAL A 20 0.18 4.91 -4.65
N LEU A 21 0.71 4.54 -3.48
CA LEU A 21 1.77 5.31 -2.82
C LEU A 21 3.15 4.86 -3.31
N ALA A 22 3.93 5.74 -3.95
CA ALA A 22 5.23 5.34 -4.51
C ALA A 22 6.27 6.48 -4.58
N ASN A 23 7.52 6.08 -4.79
CA ASN A 23 8.64 6.95 -5.19
C ASN A 23 9.67 6.14 -5.99
N ASP A 24 10.79 6.76 -6.33
CA ASP A 24 11.82 6.16 -7.18
C ASP A 24 12.45 4.89 -6.58
N ARG A 25 12.44 4.76 -5.24
CA ARG A 25 13.04 3.61 -4.54
C ARG A 25 12.31 2.29 -4.84
N VAL A 26 10.99 2.37 -5.05
CA VAL A 26 10.10 1.24 -5.32
C VAL A 26 9.73 1.13 -6.79
N GLY A 27 10.54 1.73 -7.67
CA GLY A 27 10.21 1.90 -9.08
C GLY A 27 10.05 0.61 -9.90
N GLU A 28 10.58 -0.54 -9.47
CA GLU A 28 10.28 -1.81 -10.18
C GLU A 28 8.92 -2.37 -9.77
N PHE A 29 8.55 -2.24 -8.48
CA PHE A 29 7.20 -2.55 -8.04
C PHE A 29 6.18 -1.63 -8.69
N LEU A 30 6.46 -0.32 -8.74
CA LEU A 30 5.58 0.64 -9.40
C LEU A 30 5.40 0.28 -10.89
N HIS A 31 6.47 -0.07 -11.60
CA HIS A 31 6.37 -0.51 -12.99
C HIS A 31 5.48 -1.77 -13.09
N CYS A 32 5.75 -2.81 -12.29
CA CYS A 32 4.94 -4.02 -12.28
C CYS A 32 3.46 -3.73 -12.01
N SER A 33 3.16 -2.93 -10.98
CA SER A 33 1.82 -2.54 -10.58
C SER A 33 1.10 -1.81 -11.72
N LEU A 34 1.68 -0.72 -12.25
CA LEU A 34 1.08 0.06 -13.33
C LEU A 34 0.88 -0.78 -14.61
N GLN A 35 1.87 -1.62 -14.97
CA GLN A 35 1.78 -2.48 -16.15
C GLN A 35 0.70 -3.56 -16.00
N SER A 36 0.53 -4.11 -14.79
CA SER A 36 -0.53 -5.06 -14.49
C SER A 36 -1.92 -4.42 -14.54
N ILE A 37 -2.08 -3.23 -13.95
CA ILE A 37 -3.34 -2.48 -14.01
C ILE A 37 -3.66 -2.15 -15.47
N ARG A 38 -2.71 -1.64 -16.26
CA ARG A 38 -2.93 -1.29 -17.66
C ARG A 38 -3.18 -2.49 -18.58
N HIS A 39 -2.72 -3.68 -18.19
CA HIS A 39 -3.00 -4.91 -18.93
C HIS A 39 -4.51 -5.25 -18.89
N TYR A 40 -5.14 -5.12 -17.72
CA TYR A 40 -6.56 -5.43 -17.54
C TYR A 40 -7.48 -4.21 -17.70
N ASN A 41 -6.99 -3.03 -17.37
CA ASN A 41 -7.74 -1.79 -17.32
C ASN A 41 -7.00 -0.67 -18.06
N ARG A 42 -7.25 -0.57 -19.37
CA ARG A 42 -6.59 0.44 -20.24
C ARG A 42 -6.82 1.87 -19.75
N GLU A 43 -8.06 2.20 -19.39
CA GLU A 43 -8.48 3.58 -19.13
C GLU A 43 -8.74 3.92 -17.66
N ILE A 44 -8.62 2.96 -16.73
CA ILE A 44 -8.92 3.27 -15.32
C ILE A 44 -7.99 4.40 -14.83
N PRO A 45 -8.51 5.46 -14.20
CA PRO A 45 -7.67 6.48 -13.60
C PRO A 45 -6.70 5.88 -12.59
N ILE A 46 -5.44 6.28 -12.67
CA ILE A 46 -4.41 5.91 -11.69
C ILE A 46 -3.76 7.19 -11.17
N TRP A 47 -3.74 7.32 -9.85
CA TRP A 47 -3.12 8.43 -9.15
C TRP A 47 -2.02 7.93 -8.22
N ILE A 48 -0.82 8.44 -8.42
CA ILE A 48 0.34 8.13 -7.59
C ILE A 48 0.42 9.18 -6.49
N ILE A 49 0.24 8.75 -5.24
CA ILE A 49 0.54 9.55 -4.07
C ILE A 49 2.07 9.52 -3.92
N PRO A 50 2.77 10.66 -3.98
CA PRO A 50 4.22 10.66 -3.86
C PRO A 50 4.60 10.33 -2.42
N PHE A 51 5.42 9.31 -2.21
CA PHE A 51 5.93 8.99 -0.87
C PHE A 51 6.91 10.06 -0.38
N ASP A 52 7.77 10.58 -1.26
CA ASP A 52 8.66 11.71 -1.02
C ASP A 52 8.99 12.43 -2.33
N ASP A 53 9.94 13.37 -2.31
CA ASP A 53 10.25 14.24 -3.44
C ASP A 53 11.16 13.59 -4.49
N ARG A 54 11.60 12.33 -4.28
CA ARG A 54 12.40 11.58 -5.26
C ARG A 54 11.48 10.91 -6.26
N LEU A 55 11.14 11.65 -7.32
CA LEU A 55 10.08 11.29 -8.25
C LEU A 55 10.52 11.24 -9.73
N GLU A 56 11.81 11.29 -10.05
CA GLU A 56 12.27 11.32 -11.45
C GLU A 56 11.83 10.05 -12.20
N ARG A 57 12.14 8.88 -11.64
CA ARG A 57 11.71 7.60 -12.22
C ARG A 57 10.20 7.42 -12.12
N THR A 58 9.60 7.90 -11.03
CA THR A 58 8.17 7.83 -10.78
C THR A 58 7.39 8.62 -11.84
N GLN A 59 7.85 9.82 -12.19
CA GLN A 59 7.28 10.66 -13.25
C GLN A 59 7.41 10.00 -14.62
N GLN A 60 8.55 9.40 -14.94
CA GLN A 60 8.74 8.65 -16.19
C GLN A 60 7.74 7.49 -16.32
N LEU A 61 7.57 6.71 -15.25
CA LEU A 61 6.60 5.61 -15.20
C LEU A 61 5.17 6.14 -15.27
N ALA A 62 4.85 7.20 -14.54
CA ALA A 62 3.55 7.84 -14.57
C ALA A 62 3.18 8.27 -16.00
N SER A 63 4.09 8.98 -16.67
CA SER A 63 3.91 9.39 -18.07
C SER A 63 3.74 8.20 -19.02
N ARG A 64 4.56 7.15 -18.87
CA ARG A 64 4.51 5.96 -19.72
C ARG A 64 3.17 5.21 -19.60
N PHE A 65 2.60 5.15 -18.40
CA PHE A 65 1.38 4.41 -18.11
C PHE A 65 0.14 5.30 -18.00
N GLY A 66 0.22 6.59 -18.33
CA GLY A 66 -0.90 7.51 -18.22
C GLY A 66 -1.45 7.64 -16.79
N ALA A 67 -0.59 7.53 -15.78
CA ALA A 67 -0.93 7.83 -14.39
C ALA A 67 -0.60 9.29 -14.06
N LYS A 68 -1.30 9.85 -13.08
CA LYS A 68 -1.09 11.22 -12.60
C LYS A 68 -0.44 11.21 -11.22
N ILE A 69 0.39 12.19 -10.89
CA ILE A 69 0.96 12.33 -9.55
C ILE A 69 0.08 13.31 -8.76
N VAL A 70 -0.29 12.93 -7.54
CA VAL A 70 -1.05 13.80 -6.62
C VAL A 70 -0.18 15.00 -6.23
N GLN A 71 -0.73 16.19 -6.43
CA GLN A 71 -0.17 17.45 -5.97
C GLN A 71 -1.15 18.09 -5.00
N ASP A 72 -0.94 17.87 -3.70
CA ASP A 72 -1.84 18.38 -2.66
C ASP A 72 -1.02 19.07 -1.54
N PRO A 73 -1.39 20.30 -1.13
CA PRO A 73 -0.68 21.02 -0.07
C PRO A 73 -0.81 20.38 1.32
N SER A 74 -1.69 19.39 1.51
CA SER A 74 -1.82 18.63 2.75
C SER A 74 -0.71 17.59 2.93
N LEU A 75 0.01 17.18 1.89
CA LEU A 75 0.99 16.08 1.99
C LEU A 75 2.07 16.32 3.06
N PRO A 76 2.73 17.51 3.14
CA PRO A 76 3.68 17.77 4.22
C PRO A 76 3.03 17.93 5.59
N LYS A 77 1.74 18.31 5.64
CA LYS A 77 0.98 18.40 6.89
C LYS A 77 0.62 17.02 7.44
N LEU A 78 0.29 16.07 6.56
CA LEU A 78 0.06 14.67 6.90
C LEU A 78 1.32 14.02 7.49
N GLU A 79 2.50 14.34 6.96
CA GLU A 79 3.76 13.87 7.55
C GLU A 79 3.94 14.36 8.99
N LYS A 80 3.62 15.63 9.27
CA LYS A 80 3.67 16.18 10.64
C LYS A 80 2.69 15.50 11.59
N LEU A 81 1.54 15.04 11.08
CA LEU A 81 0.60 14.23 11.87
C LEU A 81 1.21 12.87 12.22
N GLY A 82 1.86 12.21 11.25
CA GLY A 82 2.60 10.98 11.51
C GLY A 82 3.75 11.17 12.51
N ASP A 83 4.51 12.26 12.39
CA ASP A 83 5.55 12.66 13.36
C ASP A 83 4.95 12.75 14.78
N ALA A 84 3.79 13.42 14.91
CA ALA A 84 3.14 13.64 16.19
C ALA A 84 2.62 12.35 16.85
N LEU A 85 2.23 11.35 16.07
CA LEU A 85 1.77 10.06 16.58
C LEU A 85 2.93 9.18 17.05
N TRP A 86 3.95 9.03 16.21
CA TRP A 86 4.97 8.00 16.41
C TRP A 86 6.25 8.47 17.09
N ASP A 87 6.55 9.78 17.06
CA ASP A 87 7.86 10.32 17.45
C ASP A 87 9.03 9.57 16.74
N ASN A 88 8.82 9.07 15.50
CA ASN A 88 9.62 8.02 14.86
C ASN A 88 10.19 8.41 13.47
N THR A 89 10.74 7.43 12.75
CA THR A 89 11.40 7.55 11.45
C THR A 89 10.54 8.21 10.37
N ALA A 90 11.21 8.94 9.47
CA ALA A 90 10.60 9.55 8.28
C ALA A 90 9.80 8.57 7.39
N TYR A 91 10.04 7.26 7.49
CA TYR A 91 9.27 6.28 6.73
C TYR A 91 7.81 6.20 7.20
N ALA A 92 7.59 5.97 8.50
CA ALA A 92 6.27 5.84 9.10
C ALA A 92 5.43 7.10 8.86
N ASN A 93 6.05 8.27 9.01
CA ASN A 93 5.35 9.55 8.94
C ASN A 93 4.85 9.83 7.53
N ARG A 94 5.59 9.39 6.50
CA ARG A 94 5.18 9.52 5.08
C ARG A 94 4.06 8.58 4.68
N MET A 95 3.81 7.50 5.42
CA MET A 95 2.67 6.63 5.17
C MET A 95 1.33 7.34 5.43
N PHE A 96 1.32 8.41 6.23
CA PHE A 96 0.14 9.26 6.43
C PHE A 96 -0.30 9.97 5.15
N ARG A 97 0.58 10.13 4.15
CA ARG A 97 0.22 10.69 2.85
C ARG A 97 -0.92 9.91 2.17
N LYS A 98 -1.14 8.63 2.51
CA LYS A 98 -2.27 7.83 2.02
C LYS A 98 -3.64 8.48 2.27
N PHE A 99 -3.81 9.20 3.39
CA PHE A 99 -5.09 9.83 3.76
C PHE A 99 -5.56 10.88 2.73
N VAL A 100 -4.66 11.42 1.90
CA VAL A 100 -5.03 12.34 0.81
C VAL A 100 -6.07 11.75 -0.13
N ALA A 101 -6.16 10.41 -0.23
CA ALA A 101 -7.18 9.72 -1.03
C ALA A 101 -8.62 10.15 -0.67
N PHE A 102 -8.89 10.55 0.58
CA PHE A 102 -10.20 10.98 1.03
C PHE A 102 -10.60 12.39 0.59
N TRP A 103 -9.68 13.22 0.12
CA TRP A 103 -9.98 14.53 -0.47
C TRP A 103 -9.32 14.74 -1.83
N GLY A 104 -8.82 13.65 -2.42
CA GLY A 104 -8.20 13.64 -3.72
C GLY A 104 -9.22 13.72 -4.88
N PRO A 105 -8.74 13.57 -6.12
CA PRO A 105 -9.56 13.74 -7.32
C PRO A 105 -10.62 12.65 -7.53
N LEU A 106 -10.39 11.41 -7.07
CA LEU A 106 -11.31 10.28 -7.26
C LEU A 106 -12.45 10.32 -6.23
N GLU A 107 -13.68 10.11 -6.68
CA GLU A 107 -14.90 9.98 -5.85
C GLU A 107 -15.02 8.62 -5.19
N THR A 108 -14.74 7.56 -5.93
CA THR A 108 -14.66 6.19 -5.43
C THR A 108 -13.29 5.65 -5.78
N PHE A 109 -12.60 5.02 -4.83
CA PHE A 109 -11.23 4.60 -5.09
C PHE A 109 -10.90 3.24 -4.50
N LEU A 110 -10.00 2.55 -5.19
CA LEU A 110 -9.23 1.42 -4.70
C LEU A 110 -7.83 1.91 -4.35
N TYR A 111 -7.44 1.79 -3.08
CA TYR A 111 -6.06 2.02 -2.68
C TYR A 111 -5.26 0.72 -2.83
N PHE A 112 -4.05 0.82 -3.37
CA PHE A 112 -3.05 -0.24 -3.42
C PHE A 112 -1.70 0.26 -2.91
N ASP A 113 -1.04 -0.55 -2.08
CA ASP A 113 0.40 -0.48 -1.92
C ASP A 113 1.10 -0.87 -3.24
N VAL A 114 2.28 -0.30 -3.44
CA VAL A 114 2.99 -0.36 -4.72
C VAL A 114 3.44 -1.77 -5.13
N ASP A 115 3.58 -2.66 -4.15
CA ASP A 115 3.92 -4.08 -4.29
C ASP A 115 2.68 -4.96 -4.51
N ILE A 116 1.62 -4.37 -5.06
CA ILE A 116 0.43 -5.06 -5.54
C ILE A 116 0.40 -5.07 -7.07
N ALA A 117 0.12 -6.23 -7.66
CA ALA A 117 -0.15 -6.37 -9.09
C ALA A 117 -1.57 -6.89 -9.33
N ALA A 118 -2.29 -6.26 -10.27
CA ALA A 118 -3.61 -6.70 -10.72
C ALA A 118 -3.50 -8.03 -11.49
N LEU A 119 -4.43 -8.93 -11.22
CA LEU A 119 -4.56 -10.23 -11.89
C LEU A 119 -5.89 -10.36 -12.64
N SER A 120 -6.72 -9.32 -12.64
CA SER A 120 -8.01 -9.27 -13.32
C SER A 120 -8.44 -7.83 -13.57
N ASP A 121 -9.56 -7.68 -14.28
CA ASP A 121 -10.24 -6.39 -14.43
C ASP A 121 -10.68 -5.84 -13.07
N LEU A 122 -10.08 -4.73 -12.64
CA LEU A 122 -10.40 -4.08 -11.37
C LEU A 122 -11.76 -3.39 -11.37
N ALA A 123 -12.36 -3.10 -12.53
CA ALA A 123 -13.69 -2.48 -12.62
C ALA A 123 -14.76 -3.36 -11.95
N SER A 124 -14.60 -4.69 -11.98
CA SER A 124 -15.53 -5.59 -11.29
C SER A 124 -15.52 -5.40 -9.77
N LEU A 125 -14.40 -4.99 -9.18
CA LEU A 125 -14.32 -4.70 -7.73
C LEU A 125 -15.10 -3.44 -7.36
N PHE A 126 -15.17 -2.46 -8.26
CA PHE A 126 -16.02 -1.28 -8.08
C PHE A 126 -17.51 -1.66 -8.10
N ASP A 127 -17.92 -2.56 -8.99
CA ASP A 127 -19.29 -3.08 -8.98
C ASP A 127 -19.60 -3.87 -7.70
N VAL A 128 -18.64 -4.64 -7.18
CA VAL A 128 -18.77 -5.32 -5.88
C VAL A 128 -18.92 -4.31 -4.76
N PHE A 129 -18.13 -3.24 -4.76
CA PHE A 129 -18.17 -2.21 -3.73
C PHE A 129 -19.50 -1.44 -3.70
N ASP A 130 -20.13 -1.19 -4.85
CA ASP A 130 -21.47 -0.61 -4.91
C ASP A 130 -22.52 -1.52 -4.27
N ARG A 131 -22.49 -2.82 -4.60
CA ARG A 131 -23.42 -3.82 -4.04
C ARG A 131 -23.18 -4.09 -2.55
N ALA A 132 -21.98 -3.80 -2.05
CA ALA A 132 -21.64 -4.01 -0.66
C ALA A 132 -22.44 -3.10 0.29
N GLU A 133 -22.98 -1.97 -0.20
CA GLU A 133 -23.67 -0.96 0.62
C GLU A 133 -22.85 -0.55 1.85
N CYS A 134 -21.54 -0.43 1.71
CA CYS A 134 -20.62 -0.04 2.78
C CYS A 134 -19.77 1.16 2.34
N ASP A 135 -19.14 1.84 3.29
CA ASP A 135 -18.27 3.00 3.05
C ASP A 135 -16.80 2.62 2.97
N PHE A 136 -16.47 1.41 3.45
CA PHE A 136 -15.12 0.85 3.44
C PHE A 136 -15.16 -0.65 3.15
N LEU A 137 -14.35 -1.11 2.20
CA LEU A 137 -14.23 -2.54 1.86
C LEU A 137 -12.77 -2.98 2.00
N SER A 138 -12.52 -3.95 2.88
CA SER A 138 -11.20 -4.57 3.05
C SER A 138 -11.09 -5.88 2.27
N PHE A 139 -9.85 -6.24 1.91
CA PHE A 139 -9.57 -7.46 1.15
C PHE A 139 -8.85 -8.55 1.98
N ASP A 140 -8.23 -8.18 3.10
CA ASP A 140 -7.57 -9.11 4.03
C ASP A 140 -7.68 -8.57 5.46
N ASN A 141 -7.63 -9.49 6.41
CA ASN A 141 -7.75 -9.24 7.84
C ASN A 141 -6.75 -10.10 8.63
N ASP A 142 -5.92 -9.44 9.45
CA ASP A 142 -5.05 -10.07 10.42
C ASP A 142 -4.89 -9.16 11.65
N MET A 143 -5.76 -9.39 12.64
CA MET A 143 -5.76 -8.62 13.90
C MET A 143 -4.42 -8.70 14.65
N ASN A 144 -3.61 -9.75 14.44
CA ASN A 144 -2.30 -9.87 15.07
C ASN A 144 -1.26 -8.89 14.48
N ARG A 145 -1.60 -8.20 13.39
CA ARG A 145 -0.77 -7.17 12.74
C ARG A 145 -1.29 -5.75 13.00
N VAL A 146 -2.29 -5.61 13.88
CA VAL A 146 -3.03 -4.36 14.08
C VAL A 146 -2.98 -3.94 15.55
N TYR A 147 -3.41 -4.79 16.48
CA TYR A 147 -3.38 -4.46 17.90
C TYR A 147 -2.63 -5.51 18.70
N ASN A 148 -1.80 -5.05 19.64
CA ASN A 148 -1.12 -5.90 20.59
C ASN A 148 -2.16 -6.71 21.40
N PRO A 149 -1.93 -8.01 21.65
CA PRO A 149 -2.76 -8.77 22.57
C PRO A 149 -2.90 -8.07 23.93
N GLY A 150 -4.13 -7.93 24.42
CA GLY A 150 -4.42 -7.31 25.71
C GLY A 150 -5.72 -6.48 25.70
N ALA A 151 -5.95 -5.77 26.81
CA ALA A 151 -7.20 -5.06 27.09
C ALA A 151 -7.59 -4.05 25.99
N PHE A 152 -6.62 -3.39 25.34
CA PHE A 152 -6.92 -2.47 24.25
C PHE A 152 -7.51 -3.19 23.03
N ARG A 153 -6.88 -4.27 22.57
CA ARG A 153 -7.41 -5.08 21.46
C ARG A 153 -8.78 -5.65 21.79
N GLU A 154 -8.96 -6.18 23.00
CA GLU A 154 -10.26 -6.70 23.45
C GLU A 154 -11.34 -5.63 23.42
N LYS A 155 -11.01 -4.41 23.86
CA LYS A 155 -11.89 -3.24 23.74
C LYS A 155 -12.24 -2.94 22.28
N MET A 156 -11.24 -2.87 21.39
CA MET A 156 -11.45 -2.58 19.97
C MET A 156 -12.36 -3.60 19.30
N VAL A 157 -12.16 -4.89 19.59
CA VAL A 157 -13.02 -5.96 19.07
C VAL A 157 -14.43 -5.88 19.64
N ARG A 158 -14.57 -5.74 20.96
CA ARG A 158 -15.88 -5.80 21.64
C ARG A 158 -16.75 -4.58 21.37
N GLU A 159 -16.17 -3.37 21.39
CA GLU A 159 -16.94 -2.11 21.34
C GLU A 159 -17.09 -1.55 19.92
N PHE A 160 -16.15 -1.87 19.03
CA PHE A 160 -16.10 -1.35 17.66
C PHE A 160 -16.19 -2.44 16.60
N GLY A 161 -16.18 -3.73 16.97
CA GLY A 161 -16.27 -4.82 16.02
C GLY A 161 -15.06 -4.92 15.10
N SER A 162 -13.89 -4.45 15.56
CA SER A 162 -12.69 -4.33 14.73
C SER A 162 -12.32 -5.67 14.08
N PRO A 163 -12.23 -5.74 12.74
CA PRO A 163 -11.86 -6.96 12.05
C PRO A 163 -10.34 -7.03 11.79
N GLY A 164 -9.59 -5.94 12.01
CA GLY A 164 -8.14 -5.88 11.86
C GLY A 164 -7.69 -6.00 10.40
N PHE A 165 -8.04 -5.04 9.54
CA PHE A 165 -7.78 -5.11 8.10
C PHE A 165 -6.33 -4.76 7.72
N ASN A 166 -5.89 -5.23 6.57
CA ASN A 166 -4.60 -4.87 5.96
C ASN A 166 -4.68 -3.50 5.26
N ALA A 167 -3.85 -2.53 5.68
CA ALA A 167 -3.90 -1.16 5.16
C ALA A 167 -3.19 -0.95 3.81
N GLY A 168 -2.66 -2.02 3.21
CA GLY A 168 -2.08 -2.01 1.88
C GLY A 168 -3.11 -2.09 0.75
N HIS A 169 -4.35 -2.47 1.03
CA HIS A 169 -5.41 -2.45 0.02
C HIS A 169 -6.81 -2.36 0.60
N PHE A 170 -7.60 -1.42 0.09
CA PHE A 170 -8.99 -1.22 0.49
C PHE A 170 -9.73 -0.35 -0.53
N MET A 171 -11.06 -0.40 -0.51
CA MET A 171 -11.88 0.56 -1.27
C MET A 171 -12.63 1.50 -0.34
N SER A 172 -12.78 2.74 -0.77
CA SER A 172 -13.58 3.73 -0.07
C SER A 172 -14.00 4.87 -1.00
N ARG A 173 -14.56 5.94 -0.43
CA ARG A 173 -15.06 7.11 -1.15
C ARG A 173 -14.44 8.39 -0.62
N ARG A 174 -14.30 9.37 -1.51
CA ARG A 174 -13.95 10.74 -1.15
C ARG A 174 -14.96 11.31 -0.17
N GLY A 175 -14.48 12.12 0.76
CA GLY A 175 -15.28 12.77 1.77
C GLY A 175 -15.58 11.91 2.99
N LEU A 176 -15.12 10.64 3.04
CA LEU A 176 -15.29 9.82 4.25
C LEU A 176 -14.59 10.44 5.46
N PHE A 177 -13.41 11.05 5.23
CA PHE A 177 -12.69 11.81 6.24
C PHE A 177 -12.16 13.12 5.67
N THR A 178 -12.09 14.12 6.55
CA THR A 178 -11.41 15.40 6.34
C THR A 178 -10.02 15.38 6.97
N PHE A 179 -9.16 16.31 6.57
CA PHE A 179 -7.83 16.46 7.18
C PHE A 179 -7.94 16.71 8.70
N GLU A 180 -8.90 17.54 9.12
CA GLU A 180 -9.15 17.91 10.51
C GLU A 180 -9.53 16.69 11.34
N GLN A 181 -10.42 15.83 10.83
CA GLN A 181 -10.78 14.58 11.51
C GLN A 181 -9.57 13.64 11.66
N ILE A 182 -8.71 13.54 10.64
CA ILE A 182 -7.48 12.74 10.77
C ILE A 182 -6.55 13.33 11.85
N ALA A 183 -6.45 14.65 11.95
CA ALA A 183 -5.68 15.31 13.01
C ALA A 183 -6.26 15.05 14.41
N GLU A 184 -7.59 15.03 14.55
CA GLU A 184 -8.26 14.65 15.80
C GLU A 184 -7.97 13.19 16.18
N PHE A 185 -8.07 12.26 15.22
CA PHE A 185 -7.74 10.86 15.48
C PHE A 185 -6.26 10.66 15.84
N VAL A 186 -5.34 11.46 15.33
CA VAL A 186 -3.94 11.43 15.76
C VAL A 186 -3.81 11.80 17.23
N ALA A 187 -4.53 12.83 17.68
CA ALA A 187 -4.50 13.26 19.07
C ALA A 187 -5.03 12.17 20.01
N THR A 188 -6.16 11.53 19.68
CA THR A 188 -6.72 10.45 20.49
C THR A 188 -5.93 9.15 20.36
N GLY A 189 -5.42 8.85 19.16
CA GLY A 189 -4.57 7.70 18.85
C GLY A 189 -3.26 7.73 19.62
N LYS A 190 -2.68 8.91 19.84
CA LYS A 190 -1.47 9.07 20.66
C LYS A 190 -1.63 8.57 22.08
N ALA A 191 -2.83 8.73 22.67
CA ALA A 191 -3.12 8.25 24.03
C ALA A 191 -3.22 6.72 24.13
N VAL A 192 -3.41 6.02 23.00
CA VAL A 192 -3.58 4.56 22.96
C VAL A 192 -2.52 3.86 22.11
N ARG A 193 -1.49 4.57 21.65
CA ARG A 193 -0.49 4.07 20.69
C ARG A 193 0.30 2.86 21.16
N ASP A 194 0.39 2.62 22.47
CA ASP A 194 1.05 1.43 23.01
C ASP A 194 0.23 0.15 22.78
N GLY A 195 -1.06 0.28 22.48
CA GLY A 195 -1.93 -0.81 22.05
C GLY A 195 -1.79 -1.17 20.56
N PHE A 196 -1.11 -0.34 19.77
CA PHE A 196 -0.87 -0.58 18.35
C PHE A 196 0.28 -1.57 18.16
N GLU A 197 0.10 -2.54 17.26
CA GLU A 197 1.17 -3.49 16.93
C GLU A 197 2.28 -2.79 16.15
N ASP A 198 1.89 -2.10 15.08
CA ASP A 198 2.84 -1.41 14.21
C ASP A 198 3.03 0.06 14.62
N ARG A 199 4.18 0.61 14.28
CA ARG A 199 4.50 2.03 14.42
C ARG A 199 4.73 2.69 13.07
N ILE A 200 3.89 2.30 12.10
CA ILE A 200 3.96 2.75 10.71
C ILE A 200 2.62 3.40 10.36
N ASP A 201 1.62 2.62 9.97
CA ASP A 201 0.31 3.16 9.58
C ASP A 201 -0.84 2.19 9.78
N GLN A 202 -0.64 0.88 9.69
CA GLN A 202 -1.73 -0.09 9.64
C GLN A 202 -2.61 -0.09 10.90
N SER A 203 -2.00 -0.06 12.08
CA SER A 203 -2.74 -0.01 13.36
C SER A 203 -3.52 1.29 13.49
N PHE A 204 -2.95 2.39 13.04
CA PHE A 204 -3.60 3.69 13.08
C PHE A 204 -4.77 3.77 12.09
N TRP A 205 -4.62 3.22 10.88
CA TRP A 205 -5.70 3.10 9.91
C TRP A 205 -6.89 2.31 10.47
N ASN A 206 -6.63 1.16 11.10
CA ASN A 206 -7.67 0.40 11.78
C ASN A 206 -8.33 1.22 12.89
N TYR A 207 -7.54 1.91 13.71
CA TYR A 207 -8.08 2.76 14.77
C TYR A 207 -9.01 3.84 14.24
N VAL A 208 -8.64 4.53 13.16
CA VAL A 208 -9.49 5.54 12.50
C VAL A 208 -10.81 4.93 12.03
N ILE A 209 -10.77 3.82 11.29
CA ILE A 209 -11.98 3.18 10.75
C ILE A 209 -12.88 2.63 11.87
N ASP A 210 -12.30 2.00 12.89
CA ASP A 210 -13.03 1.41 14.00
C ASP A 210 -13.73 2.47 14.85
N VAL A 211 -12.97 3.50 15.29
CA VAL A 211 -13.49 4.53 16.21
C VAL A 211 -14.49 5.45 15.51
N SER A 212 -14.33 5.70 14.21
CA SER A 212 -15.30 6.45 13.42
C SER A 212 -16.60 5.70 13.14
N ARG A 213 -16.68 4.41 13.49
CA ARG A 213 -17.85 3.53 13.24
C ARG A 213 -18.26 3.49 11.77
N VAL A 214 -17.29 3.58 10.87
CA VAL A 214 -17.51 3.46 9.43
C VAL A 214 -18.14 2.11 9.11
N LYS A 215 -19.17 2.09 8.26
CA LYS A 215 -19.78 0.85 7.79
C LYS A 215 -18.78 0.12 6.91
N GLN A 216 -18.16 -0.92 7.45
CA GLN A 216 -17.13 -1.71 6.78
C GLN A 216 -17.60 -3.14 6.47
N LYS A 217 -17.11 -3.70 5.37
CA LYS A 217 -17.29 -5.12 4.99
C LYS A 217 -15.96 -5.69 4.49
N ARG A 218 -15.86 -7.02 4.44
CA ARG A 218 -14.76 -7.74 3.79
C ARG A 218 -15.22 -8.25 2.43
N LEU A 219 -14.32 -8.30 1.45
CA LEU A 219 -14.62 -8.77 0.10
C LEU A 219 -15.35 -10.14 0.09
N PRO A 220 -14.88 -11.20 0.80
CA PRO A 220 -15.53 -12.50 0.76
C PRO A 220 -16.91 -12.56 1.42
N ASP A 221 -17.22 -11.59 2.30
CA ASP A 221 -18.55 -11.47 2.92
C ASP A 221 -19.56 -10.83 1.96
N VAL A 222 -19.06 -10.09 0.94
CA VAL A 222 -19.88 -9.49 -0.12
C VAL A 222 -19.99 -10.44 -1.32
N ASP A 223 -18.88 -11.07 -1.71
CA ASP A 223 -18.80 -11.99 -2.83
C ASP A 223 -17.83 -13.15 -2.51
N SER A 224 -18.42 -14.30 -2.22
CA SER A 224 -17.70 -15.50 -1.75
C SER A 224 -16.86 -16.19 -2.85
N ALA A 225 -16.96 -15.73 -4.11
CA ALA A 225 -16.13 -16.22 -5.21
C ALA A 225 -14.65 -15.81 -5.06
N TYR A 226 -14.36 -14.77 -4.29
CA TYR A 226 -13.00 -14.26 -4.07
C TYR A 226 -12.31 -14.91 -2.87
N ALA A 227 -10.99 -15.10 -2.98
CA ALA A 227 -10.16 -15.60 -1.89
C ALA A 227 -10.13 -14.61 -0.72
N ASP A 228 -10.04 -15.12 0.52
CA ASP A 228 -10.04 -14.29 1.74
C ASP A 228 -8.76 -13.49 1.93
N LYS A 229 -7.67 -13.93 1.29
CA LYS A 229 -6.38 -13.27 1.34
C LYS A 229 -5.76 -13.22 -0.04
N GLN A 230 -5.08 -12.14 -0.37
CA GLN A 230 -4.45 -11.94 -1.68
C GLN A 230 -2.91 -11.90 -1.58
N TRP A 231 -2.35 -12.56 -0.57
CA TRP A 231 -0.93 -12.53 -0.27
C TRP A 231 -0.11 -13.29 -1.31
N GLY A 232 1.08 -12.75 -1.60
CA GLY A 232 1.99 -13.31 -2.58
C GLY A 232 2.63 -14.63 -2.18
N ASP A 233 2.52 -15.04 -0.91
CA ASP A 233 3.01 -16.33 -0.40
C ASP A 233 2.03 -17.48 -0.56
N GLN A 234 0.82 -17.21 -1.04
CA GLN A 234 -0.13 -18.23 -1.44
C GLN A 234 0.31 -18.85 -2.76
N ASP A 235 0.83 -20.07 -2.71
CA ASP A 235 1.46 -20.75 -3.86
C ASP A 235 0.90 -22.18 -4.01
N PRO A 236 0.34 -22.56 -5.17
CA PRO A 236 0.30 -21.80 -6.42
C PRO A 236 -0.88 -20.85 -6.57
N ILE A 237 -0.63 -19.71 -7.20
CA ILE A 237 -1.66 -18.92 -7.91
C ILE A 237 -1.59 -19.34 -9.38
N ALA A 238 -2.69 -19.91 -9.88
CA ALA A 238 -2.76 -20.47 -11.22
C ALA A 238 -3.82 -19.76 -12.05
N GLU A 239 -3.55 -19.59 -13.34
CA GLU A 239 -4.53 -19.09 -14.30
C GLU A 239 -5.33 -20.26 -14.87
N PHE A 240 -6.65 -20.22 -14.72
CA PHE A 240 -7.58 -21.21 -15.23
C PHE A 240 -8.80 -20.50 -15.84
N ASP A 241 -9.17 -20.85 -17.07
CA ASP A 241 -10.24 -20.21 -17.85
C ASP A 241 -10.14 -18.67 -17.89
N GLY A 242 -8.92 -18.16 -18.08
CA GLY A 242 -8.64 -16.73 -18.17
C GLY A 242 -8.75 -15.96 -16.84
N ALA A 243 -8.88 -16.65 -15.70
CA ALA A 243 -8.92 -16.04 -14.38
C ALA A 243 -7.85 -16.64 -13.46
N PHE A 244 -7.18 -15.78 -12.70
CA PHE A 244 -6.28 -16.24 -11.66
C PHE A 244 -7.05 -16.72 -10.44
N ARG A 245 -6.68 -17.90 -9.95
CA ARG A 245 -7.30 -18.59 -8.83
C ARG A 245 -6.26 -19.16 -7.90
N LEU A 246 -6.66 -19.36 -6.66
CA LEU A 246 -5.82 -20.07 -5.70
C LEU A 246 -5.82 -21.58 -6.01
N GLY A 247 -4.65 -22.12 -6.36
CA GLY A 247 -4.46 -23.51 -6.75
C GLY A 247 -4.02 -24.45 -5.63
N VAL A 248 -3.98 -23.98 -4.38
CA VAL A 248 -3.53 -24.77 -3.21
C VAL A 248 -4.59 -25.80 -2.84
N ARG A 249 -4.43 -27.04 -3.30
CA ARG A 249 -5.35 -28.15 -2.94
C ARG A 249 -5.43 -28.30 -1.42
N GLY A 250 -6.66 -28.41 -0.89
CA GLY A 250 -6.91 -28.52 0.54
C GLY A 250 -6.93 -27.19 1.30
N HIS A 251 -6.59 -26.06 0.66
CA HIS A 251 -6.84 -24.74 1.22
C HIS A 251 -8.33 -24.39 1.15
N ARG A 252 -8.86 -23.67 2.15
CA ARG A 252 -10.29 -23.28 2.21
C ARG A 252 -10.73 -22.40 1.02
N ASP A 253 -9.78 -21.69 0.42
CA ASP A 253 -10.01 -20.80 -0.73
C ASP A 253 -9.58 -21.46 -2.06
N PHE A 254 -9.37 -22.77 -2.09
CA PHE A 254 -9.06 -23.49 -3.33
C PHE A 254 -10.09 -23.19 -4.44
N GLY A 255 -9.62 -22.78 -5.60
CA GLY A 255 -10.43 -22.42 -6.76
C GLY A 255 -11.05 -21.03 -6.71
N LYS A 256 -10.90 -20.29 -5.61
CA LYS A 256 -11.42 -18.91 -5.51
C LYS A 256 -10.57 -17.92 -6.30
N LEU A 257 -11.23 -16.85 -6.75
CA LEU A 257 -10.64 -15.79 -7.57
C LEU A 257 -9.60 -14.98 -6.79
N MET A 258 -8.50 -14.67 -7.45
CA MET A 258 -7.44 -13.78 -6.98
C MET A 258 -7.43 -12.54 -7.86
N PRO A 259 -8.07 -11.42 -7.45
CA PRO A 259 -8.22 -10.26 -8.32
C PRO A 259 -6.91 -9.48 -8.49
N PHE A 260 -6.01 -9.64 -7.52
CA PHE A 260 -4.66 -9.10 -7.48
C PHE A 260 -3.79 -9.97 -6.56
N ILE A 261 -2.49 -9.69 -6.53
CA ILE A 261 -1.51 -10.30 -5.63
C ILE A 261 -0.74 -9.21 -4.89
N HIS A 262 -0.53 -9.38 -3.59
CA HIS A 262 0.15 -8.44 -2.70
C HIS A 262 1.40 -9.07 -2.08
N TRP A 263 2.59 -8.59 -2.45
CA TRP A 263 3.86 -9.08 -1.90
C TRP A 263 4.24 -8.41 -0.56
N SER A 264 3.27 -8.31 0.36
CA SER A 264 3.42 -7.66 1.66
C SER A 264 4.68 -8.11 2.40
N GLY A 265 5.48 -7.13 2.86
CA GLY A 265 6.70 -7.38 3.62
C GLY A 265 7.91 -7.81 2.78
N HIS A 266 7.80 -7.90 1.45
CA HIS A 266 8.92 -8.19 0.57
C HIS A 266 9.52 -6.92 -0.02
N GLN A 267 10.84 -6.82 -0.02
CA GLN A 267 11.54 -5.76 -0.76
C GLN A 267 11.69 -6.16 -2.22
N GLN A 268 11.84 -5.16 -3.09
CA GLN A 268 11.93 -5.29 -4.55
C GLN A 268 12.97 -6.31 -5.08
N TYR A 269 13.98 -6.62 -4.27
CA TYR A 269 15.05 -7.57 -4.61
C TYR A 269 15.13 -8.75 -3.63
N ASP A 270 14.15 -8.91 -2.75
CA ASP A 270 14.06 -10.09 -1.90
C ASP A 270 13.68 -11.31 -2.74
N ARG A 271 13.94 -12.50 -2.17
CA ARG A 271 13.28 -13.71 -2.63
C ARG A 271 11.85 -13.64 -2.11
N PHE A 272 10.89 -13.46 -3.02
CA PHE A 272 9.47 -13.48 -2.70
C PHE A 272 8.73 -14.55 -3.53
N PRO A 273 7.64 -15.13 -3.01
CA PRO A 273 6.93 -16.20 -3.71
C PRO A 273 6.12 -15.66 -4.89
N ASN A 274 5.68 -16.55 -5.79
CA ASN A 274 4.99 -16.19 -7.04
C ASN A 274 5.73 -15.15 -7.91
N ARG A 275 7.06 -15.13 -7.86
CA ARG A 275 7.91 -14.13 -8.53
C ARG A 275 7.78 -14.11 -10.05
N GLU A 276 7.38 -15.23 -10.66
CA GLU A 276 7.11 -15.28 -12.09
C GLU A 276 5.92 -14.40 -12.50
N LEU A 277 4.94 -14.16 -11.61
CA LEU A 277 3.88 -13.18 -11.86
C LEU A 277 4.42 -11.75 -11.87
N PHE A 278 5.34 -11.42 -10.96
CA PHE A 278 6.04 -10.14 -11.01
C PHE A 278 6.78 -9.97 -12.33
N TYR A 279 7.53 -10.98 -12.78
CA TYR A 279 8.22 -10.91 -14.06
C TYR A 279 7.28 -10.84 -15.26
N ARG A 280 6.16 -11.57 -15.23
CA ARG A 280 5.13 -11.55 -16.29
C ARG A 280 4.69 -10.13 -16.57
N PHE A 281 4.33 -9.36 -15.54
CA PHE A 281 3.91 -7.98 -15.73
C PHE A 281 5.09 -7.04 -15.93
N ARG A 282 6.12 -7.11 -15.10
CA ARG A 282 7.28 -6.21 -15.21
C ARG A 282 7.95 -6.26 -16.59
N LEU A 283 7.93 -7.41 -17.26
CA LEU A 283 8.59 -7.62 -18.55
C LEU A 283 7.60 -7.77 -19.72
N MET A 284 6.30 -7.49 -19.52
CA MET A 284 5.23 -7.78 -20.48
C MET A 284 5.45 -7.19 -21.89
N ASN A 285 6.21 -6.09 -21.99
CA ASN A 285 6.53 -5.43 -23.25
C ASN A 285 8.05 -5.23 -23.44
N ALA A 286 8.86 -5.93 -22.68
CA ALA A 286 10.32 -5.84 -22.76
C ALA A 286 10.85 -6.77 -23.86
N GLY A 287 11.74 -6.26 -24.71
CA GLY A 287 12.39 -7.08 -25.74
C GLY A 287 13.22 -8.23 -25.11
N GLY A 288 13.50 -9.29 -25.88
CA GLY A 288 14.21 -10.47 -25.36
C GLY A 288 15.54 -10.15 -24.66
N THR A 289 16.32 -9.23 -25.23
CA THR A 289 17.59 -8.76 -24.62
C THR A 289 17.37 -7.98 -23.32
N GLU A 290 16.35 -7.13 -23.25
CA GLU A 290 16.02 -6.37 -22.04
C GLU A 290 15.55 -7.32 -20.94
N SER A 291 14.64 -8.24 -21.28
CA SER A 291 14.13 -9.28 -20.38
C SER A 291 15.26 -10.15 -19.81
N PHE A 292 16.19 -10.59 -20.67
CA PHE A 292 17.36 -11.36 -20.25
C PHE A 292 18.27 -10.55 -19.32
N LYS A 293 18.63 -9.31 -19.71
CA LYS A 293 19.46 -8.42 -18.89
C LYS A 293 18.82 -8.16 -17.52
N TYR A 294 17.51 -7.91 -17.50
CA TYR A 294 16.78 -7.67 -16.27
C TYR A 294 16.83 -8.89 -15.35
N ARG A 295 16.36 -10.06 -15.84
CA ARG A 295 16.36 -11.31 -15.05
C ARG A 295 17.76 -11.68 -14.56
N PHE A 296 18.78 -11.52 -15.40
CA PHE A 296 20.17 -11.78 -15.01
C PHE A 296 20.64 -10.80 -13.92
N SER A 297 20.43 -9.49 -14.13
CA SER A 297 20.84 -8.46 -13.17
C SER A 297 20.14 -8.62 -11.82
N ASP A 298 18.88 -9.00 -11.86
CA ASP A 298 18.04 -9.21 -10.71
C ASP A 298 18.45 -10.48 -9.96
N GLN A 299 18.69 -11.59 -10.68
CA GLN A 299 19.24 -12.83 -10.09
C GLN A 299 20.64 -12.58 -9.49
N TRP A 300 21.46 -11.73 -10.09
CA TRP A 300 22.76 -11.36 -9.54
C TRP A 300 22.64 -10.48 -8.28
N ARG A 301 21.72 -9.50 -8.27
CA ARG A 301 21.39 -8.71 -7.07
C ARG A 301 20.89 -9.61 -5.94
N TRP A 302 20.07 -10.62 -6.27
CA TRP A 302 19.62 -11.64 -5.33
C TRP A 302 20.79 -12.42 -4.72
N ARG A 303 21.69 -12.97 -5.55
CA ARG A 303 22.86 -13.74 -5.05
C ARG A 303 23.79 -12.91 -4.16
N THR A 304 23.88 -11.60 -4.41
CA THR A 304 24.76 -10.69 -3.67
C THR A 304 24.06 -9.97 -2.52
N ALA A 305 22.74 -10.08 -2.36
CA ALA A 305 21.98 -9.42 -1.31
C ALA A 305 22.44 -9.80 0.12
N PRO A 306 22.74 -11.08 0.45
CA PRO A 306 23.26 -11.43 1.78
C PRO A 306 24.60 -10.76 2.06
N ILE A 307 25.49 -10.75 1.07
CA ILE A 307 26.83 -10.14 1.15
C ILE A 307 26.69 -8.62 1.36
N ARG A 308 25.82 -7.97 0.58
CA ARG A 308 25.52 -6.52 0.71
C ARG A 308 24.90 -6.16 2.05
N ARG A 309 24.02 -7.00 2.61
CA ARG A 309 23.47 -6.79 3.97
C ARG A 309 24.56 -6.89 5.03
N CYS A 310 25.49 -7.84 4.93
CA CYS A 310 26.64 -7.95 5.83
C CYS A 310 27.57 -6.72 5.75
N PHE A 311 27.92 -6.29 4.54
CA PHE A 311 28.76 -5.09 4.35
C PHE A 311 28.04 -3.80 4.76
N GLY A 312 26.73 -3.68 4.50
CA GLY A 312 25.92 -2.55 4.95
C GLY A 312 25.79 -2.49 6.47
N TRP A 313 25.63 -3.63 7.14
CA TRP A 313 25.66 -3.74 8.60
C TRP A 313 27.02 -3.34 9.18
N CYS A 314 28.12 -3.85 8.61
CA CYS A 314 29.47 -3.41 9.00
C CYS A 314 29.66 -1.91 8.79
N ALA A 315 29.27 -1.35 7.64
CA ALA A 315 29.40 0.07 7.35
C ALA A 315 28.56 0.94 8.32
N GLN A 316 27.33 0.53 8.66
CA GLN A 316 26.50 1.23 9.66
C GLN A 316 27.08 1.12 11.07
N LYS A 317 27.65 -0.04 11.44
CA LYS A 317 28.31 -0.24 12.73
C LYS A 317 29.57 0.61 12.84
N THR A 318 30.39 0.67 11.79
CA THR A 318 31.54 1.57 11.68
C THR A 318 31.11 3.03 11.76
N LYS A 319 30.03 3.43 11.06
CA LYS A 319 29.50 4.81 11.12
C LYS A 319 29.03 5.19 12.52
N ARG A 320 28.38 4.29 13.26
CA ARG A 320 27.98 4.50 14.66
C ARG A 320 29.16 4.55 15.62
N VAL A 321 30.20 3.73 15.40
CA VAL A 321 31.44 3.74 16.20
C VAL A 321 32.23 5.03 15.96
N VAL A 322 32.35 5.44 14.70
CA VAL A 322 32.96 6.72 14.29
C VAL A 322 32.18 7.91 14.86
N GLN A 323 30.84 7.90 14.83
CA GLN A 323 30.02 8.94 15.47
C GLN A 323 30.23 9.03 16.99
N ARG A 324 30.43 7.89 17.68
CA ARG A 324 30.72 7.87 19.13
C ARG A 324 32.16 8.29 19.46
N LEU A 325 33.13 7.98 18.60
CA LEU A 325 34.54 8.28 18.85
C LEU A 325 34.92 9.74 18.57
N ILE A 326 34.25 10.41 17.63
CA ILE A 326 34.63 11.77 17.20
C ILE A 326 33.69 12.85 17.78
N GLY A 327 32.63 12.49 18.52
CA GLY A 327 31.70 13.45 19.13
C GLY A 327 30.97 14.38 18.14
N LEU A 328 30.99 14.05 16.85
CA LEU A 328 30.41 14.87 15.79
C LEU A 328 28.97 14.42 15.49
N ASP A 329 28.03 15.23 15.96
CA ASP A 329 26.62 15.15 15.58
C ASP A 329 26.41 15.86 14.23
N PHE A 330 26.21 15.07 13.16
CA PHE A 330 25.92 15.57 11.83
C PHE A 330 24.43 15.93 11.62
N SER A 331 23.60 15.85 12.66
CA SER A 331 22.16 16.20 12.57
C SER A 331 21.88 17.70 12.77
N LYS A 332 22.89 18.51 13.14
CA LYS A 332 22.76 19.97 13.26
C LYS A 332 23.39 20.71 12.08
N PRO A 333 22.66 21.58 11.34
CA PRO A 333 23.25 22.43 10.32
C PRO A 333 24.16 23.49 10.97
N ARG A 334 25.42 23.56 10.50
CA ARG A 334 26.50 24.43 11.03
C ARG A 334 26.35 25.94 10.78
N TRP A 335 25.17 26.46 10.45
CA TRP A 335 24.98 27.88 10.13
C TRP A 335 24.13 28.67 11.13
N ALA A 336 23.65 28.05 12.21
CA ALA A 336 22.91 28.75 13.25
C ALA A 336 23.80 29.11 14.45
N GLU A 337 24.86 29.89 14.24
CA GLU A 337 25.57 30.62 15.30
C GLU A 337 26.58 31.58 14.66
N LYS A 338 26.08 32.72 14.19
CA LYS A 338 26.76 34.03 14.12
C LYS A 338 25.90 35.00 13.32
N ARG A 339 25.09 35.78 14.02
CA ARG A 339 25.04 37.25 13.91
C ARG A 339 24.17 37.79 15.05
N SER A 340 24.84 38.58 15.88
CA SER A 340 24.34 39.60 16.80
C SER A 340 23.30 40.50 16.16
#